data_AF-A0A9D5QFA7-F1
#
_entry.id   AF-A0A9D5QFA7-F1
#
_cell.length_a   1.000
_cell.length_b   1.000
_cell.length_c   1.000
_cell.angle_alpha   90.00
_cell.angle_beta   90.00
_cell.angle_gamma   90.00
#
_symmetry.space_group_name_H-M   'P 1'
#
loop_
_entity.id
_entity.type
_entity.pdbx_description
1 polymer ?
#
loop_
_entity_poly.entity_id
_entity_poly.type
_entity_poly.pdbx_seq_one_letter_code
_entity_poly.pdbx_strand_id
1 'polypeptide(L)' 'MQEIRDQMIRRAIEAHNRITPCSNKEALSECFSLMGDKLVFWFNTDDDSTHVLVEELR' A
#
# COMPACT_ATOMS: atom_id res chain seq x y z
N MET A 1 1.26 -8.90 11.22
CA MET A 1 1.85 -7.80 10.45
C MET A 1 2.08 -8.14 8.99
N GLN A 2 2.79 -9.22 8.64
CA GLN A 2 2.98 -9.61 7.24
C GLN A 2 1.65 -9.91 6.53
N GLU A 3 0.77 -10.69 7.16
CA GLU A 3 -0.55 -11.02 6.61
C GLU A 3 -1.41 -9.78 6.32
N ILE A 4 -1.41 -8.77 7.19
CA ILE A 4 -2.13 -7.51 6.99
C ILE A 4 -1.57 -6.76 5.77
N ARG A 5 -0.24 -6.68 5.63
CA ARG A 5 0.40 -6.06 4.46
C ARG A 5 0.02 -6.77 3.16
N ASP A 6 0.04 -8.10 3.17
CA ASP A 6 -0.33 -8.90 2.00
C ASP A 6 -1.80 -8.69 1.62
N GLN A 7 -2.70 -8.61 2.60
CA GLN A 7 -4.11 -8.29 2.38
C GLN A 7 -4.29 -6.88 1.81
N MET A 8 -3.57 -5.88 2.31
CA MET A 8 -3.63 -4.51 1.79
C MET A 8 -3.13 -4.43 0.35
N ILE A 9 -2.04 -5.14 0.00
CA ILE A 9 -1.55 -5.23 -1.38
C ILE A 9 -2.60 -5.88 -2.28
N ARG A 10 -3.19 -7.00 -1.87
CA ARG A 10 -4.25 -7.67 -2.64
C ARG A 10 -5.44 -6.74 -2.90
N ARG A 11 -5.93 -6.05 -1.87
CA ARG A 11 -7.04 -5.08 -2.00
C ARG A 11 -6.71 -3.95 -2.97
N ALA A 12 -5.48 -3.44 -2.94
CA ALA A 12 -5.04 -2.41 -3.87
C ALA A 12 -5.00 -2.92 -5.32
N ILE A 13 -4.49 -4.14 -5.54
CA ILE A 13 -4.46 -4.79 -6.86
C ILE A 13 -5.90 -5.05 -7.36
N GLU A 14 -6.78 -5.55 -6.51
CA GLU A 14 -8.19 -5.80 -6.86
C GLU A 14 -8.93 -4.52 -7.26
N ALA A 15 -8.63 -3.40 -6.61
CA ALA A 15 -9.27 -2.11 -6.89
C ALA A 15 -8.72 -1.41 -8.13
N HIS A 16 -7.43 -1.55 -8.42
CA HIS A 16 -6.74 -0.75 -9.45
C HIS A 16 -6.13 -1.57 -10.60
N ASN A 17 -6.28 -2.90 -10.57
CA ASN A 17 -5.72 -3.88 -11.51
C ASN A 17 -4.18 -3.97 -11.51
N ARG A 18 -3.49 -2.83 -11.56
CA ARG A 18 -2.04 -2.71 -11.48
C ARG A 18 -1.64 -1.60 -10.52
N ILE A 19 -0.68 -1.91 -9.64
CA ILE A 19 -0.09 -0.96 -8.71
C ILE A 19 1.43 -1.07 -8.76
N THR A 20 2.12 0.03 -8.47
CA THR A 20 3.57 0.10 -8.43
C THR A 20 4.05 0.78 -7.14
N PRO A 21 5.30 0.54 -6.71
CA PRO A 21 5.89 1.25 -5.58
C PRO A 21 5.86 2.77 -5.82
N CYS A 22 5.58 3.54 -4.77
CA CYS A 22 5.59 5.00 -4.86
C CYS A 22 7.01 5.56 -4.68
N SER A 23 7.27 6.75 -5.26
CA SER A 23 8.53 7.49 -5.11
C SER A 23 9.76 6.70 -5.60
N ASN A 24 10.86 6.72 -4.86
CA ASN A 24 12.12 6.04 -5.17
C ASN A 24 12.22 4.61 -4.59
N LYS A 25 11.08 3.95 -4.34
CA LYS A 25 11.03 2.57 -3.82
C LYS A 25 11.05 1.55 -4.94
N GLU A 26 11.66 0.39 -4.68
CA GLU A 26 11.76 -0.69 -5.66
C GLU A 26 10.71 -1.78 -5.40
N ALA A 27 10.19 -1.87 -4.18
CA ALA A 27 9.17 -2.86 -3.80
C ALA A 27 7.99 -2.26 -3.02
N LEU A 28 6.79 -2.83 -3.22
CA LEU A 28 5.57 -2.45 -2.49
C LEU A 28 5.72 -2.64 -0.97
N SER A 29 6.53 -3.63 -0.56
CA SER A 29 6.84 -3.90 0.86
C SER A 29 7.54 -2.74 1.56
N GLU A 30 8.18 -1.84 0.82
CA GLU A 30 8.83 -0.63 1.34
C GLU A 30 7.88 0.56 1.45
N CYS A 31 6.67 0.47 0.89
CA CYS A 31 5.72 1.57 0.81
C CYS A 31 4.74 1.60 1.99
N PHE A 32 5.10 0.93 3.09
CA PHE A 32 4.31 0.90 4.32
C PHE A 32 4.90 1.83 5.37
N SER A 33 4.03 2.58 6.04
CA SER A 33 4.37 3.44 7.18
C SER A 33 3.47 3.10 8.36
N LEU A 34 4.05 3.09 9.56
CA LEU A 34 3.28 2.97 10.81
C LEU A 34 3.04 4.37 11.38
N MET A 35 1.78 4.72 11.60
CA MET A 35 1.37 6.01 12.16
C MET A 35 0.45 5.77 13.36
N GLY A 36 1.05 5.64 14.54
CA GLY A 36 0.32 5.26 15.76
C GLY A 36 -0.21 3.82 15.66
N ASP A 37 -1.52 3.67 15.80
CA ASP A 37 -2.27 2.41 15.65
C ASP A 37 -2.71 2.14 14.20
N LYS A 38 -2.13 2.84 13.22
CA LYS A 38 -2.51 2.70 11.81
C LYS A 38 -1.33 2.24 10.96
N LEU A 39 -1.60 1.27 10.10
CA LEU A 39 -0.71 0.88 9.02
C LEU A 39 -1.17 1.57 7.74
N VAL A 40 -0.30 2.37 7.17
CA VAL A 40 -0.55 3.14 5.94
C VAL A 40 0.24 2.51 4.81
N PHE A 41 -0.41 2.29 3.67
CA PHE A 41 0.17 1.73 2.47
C PHE A 41 0.00 2.70 1.31
N TRP A 42 1.11 3.13 0.72
CA TRP A 42 1.16 4.05 -0.41
C TRP A 42 1.49 3.28 -1.69
N PHE A 43 0.84 3.59 -2.80
CA PHE A 43 1.15 2.98 -4.09
C PHE A 43 0.74 3.90 -5.23
N ASN A 44 1.39 3.73 -6.38
CA ASN A 44 1.03 4.42 -7.61
C ASN A 44 0.22 3.51 -8.53
N THR A 45 -0.64 4.10 -9.35
CA THR A 45 -1.41 3.42 -10.40
C THR A 45 -0.94 3.84 -11.79
N ASP A 46 -1.43 3.17 -12.84
CA ASP A 46 -0.99 3.40 -14.23
C ASP A 46 -1.33 4.81 -14.76
N ASP A 47 -2.16 5.58 -14.05
CA ASP A 47 -2.48 6.97 -14.34
C ASP A 47 -1.55 7.99 -13.65
N ASP A 48 -0.40 7.53 -13.15
CA ASP A 48 0.60 8.30 -12.40
C ASP A 48 0.06 8.96 -11.11
N SER A 49 -1.11 8.53 -10.62
CA SER A 49 -1.65 9.01 -9.35
C SER A 49 -1.15 8.18 -8.16
N THR A 50 -1.01 8.82 -7.00
CA THR A 50 -0.64 8.17 -5.74
C THR A 50 -1.88 7.94 -4.88
N HIS A 51 -2.09 6.68 -4.50
CA HIS A 51 -3.18 6.24 -3.64
C HIS A 51 -2.68 5.80 -2.27
N VAL A 52 -3.59 5.80 -1.29
CA VAL A 52 -3.32 5.40 0.09
C VAL A 52 -4.40 4.45 0.58
N LEU A 53 -3.98 3.33 1.17
CA LEU A 53 -4.82 2.49 1.99
C LEU A 53 -4.38 2.58 3.46
N VAL A 54 -5.35 2.62 4.35
CA VAL A 54 -5.13 2.70 5.80
C VAL A 54 -5.86 1.55 6.46
N GLU A 55 -5.15 0.83 7.33
CA GLU A 55 -5.71 -0.23 8.16
C GLU A 55 -5.43 0.08 9.64
N GLU A 56 -6.44 -0.09 10.49
CA GLU A 56 -6.27 0.08 11.93
C GLU A 56 -5.75 -1.23 12.55
N LEU A 57 -4.67 -1.13 13.32
CA LEU A 57 -4.06 -2.22 14.08
C LEU A 57 -4.75 -2.29 15.45
N ARG A 58 -5.99 -2.76 15.45
CA ARG A 58 -6.75 -3.04 16.68
C ARG A 58 -6.47 -4.45 17.20
#